data_AF-A0A2T0US73-F1
#
_entry.id   AF-A0A2T0US73-F1
#
_cell.length_a   1.000
_cell.length_b   1.000
_cell.length_c   1.000
_cell.angle_alpha   90.00
_cell.angle_beta   90.00
_cell.angle_gamma   90.00
#
_symmetry.space_group_name_H-M   'P 1'
#
loop_
_entity.id
_entity.type
_entity.pdbx_description
1 polymer ?
#
loop_
_entity_poly.entity_id
_entity_poly.type
_entity_poly.pdbx_seq_one_letter_code
_entity_poly.pdbx_strand_id
1 'polypeptide(L)'
;MGGPKPDESGREALERGEFSDGRTEFKVRASSSVAPESFQVYTEGNPVDIVLIVSGLNTGHLHATWGAKWRAATPEWKVWLEDAAFKVFYTGRGIGVRFCDG
;
A
#
# COMPACT_ATOMS: atom_id res chain seq x y z
N MET A 1 14.85 25.22 22.59
CA MET A 1 14.53 24.98 21.17
C MET A 1 14.34 23.49 20.98
N GLY A 2 13.10 23.02 20.80
CA GLY A 2 12.85 21.63 20.43
C GLY A 2 13.13 21.48 18.94
N GLY A 3 14.15 20.71 18.56
CA GLY A 3 14.35 20.34 17.17
C GLY A 3 13.13 19.58 16.65
N PRO A 4 12.74 19.72 15.37
CA PRO A 4 11.67 18.90 14.82
C PRO A 4 12.07 17.43 14.97
N LYS A 5 11.24 16.63 15.65
CA LYS A 5 11.44 15.19 15.80
C LYS A 5 11.58 14.58 14.40
N PRO A 6 12.75 14.03 14.02
CA PRO A 6 12.94 13.48 12.69
C PRO A 6 12.48 12.03 12.71
N ASP A 7 11.16 11.75 12.73
CA ASP A 7 10.70 10.40 12.34
C ASP A 7 9.19 10.24 12.09
N GLU A 8 8.33 11.23 12.37
CA GLU A 8 6.89 11.09 12.00
C GLU A 8 6.65 11.55 10.56
N SER A 9 7.17 12.73 10.19
CA SER A 9 7.00 13.29 8.85
C SER A 9 7.67 12.44 7.75
N GLY A 10 8.71 11.65 8.07
CA GLY A 10 9.34 10.74 7.11
C GLY A 10 8.53 9.48 6.81
N ARG A 11 7.66 9.05 7.74
CA ARG A 11 6.78 7.90 7.54
C ARG A 11 5.57 8.30 6.71
N GLU A 12 5.00 9.47 6.98
CA GLU A 12 3.92 10.08 6.20
C GLU A 12 4.38 10.45 4.78
N ALA A 13 5.63 10.94 4.62
CA ALA A 13 6.18 11.27 3.30
C ALA A 13 6.36 10.07 2.36
N LEU A 14 6.30 8.84 2.90
CA LEU A 14 6.39 7.60 2.13
C LEU A 14 5.01 7.01 1.82
N GLU A 15 3.97 7.45 2.52
CA GLU A 15 2.59 7.06 2.25
C GLU A 15 2.17 7.67 0.91
N ARG A 16 1.87 6.81 -0.05
CA ARG A 16 1.41 7.22 -1.40
C ARG A 16 -0.08 7.50 -1.41
N GLY A 17 -0.81 6.87 -0.49
CA GLY A 17 -2.24 7.06 -0.32
C GLY A 17 -2.88 5.84 0.31
N GLU A 18 -4.20 5.81 0.24
CA GLU A 18 -5.04 4.80 0.82
C GLU A 18 -6.17 4.41 -0.13
N PHE A 19 -6.71 3.22 0.07
CA PHE A 19 -7.88 2.69 -0.62
C PHE A 19 -8.61 1.74 0.30
N SER A 20 -9.89 1.50 0.02
CA SER A 20 -10.73 0.63 0.84
C SER A 20 -11.55 -0.29 -0.03
N ASP A 21 -11.76 -1.52 0.44
CA ASP A 21 -12.74 -2.46 -0.12
C ASP A 21 -14.16 -2.23 0.47
N GLY A 22 -14.38 -1.11 1.17
CA GLY A 22 -15.59 -0.82 1.94
C GLY A 22 -15.68 -1.55 3.29
N ARG A 23 -14.93 -2.64 3.48
CA ARG A 23 -14.84 -3.37 4.75
C ARG A 23 -13.53 -3.15 5.51
N THR A 24 -12.46 -2.92 4.78
CA THR A 24 -11.12 -2.73 5.35
C THR A 24 -10.43 -1.62 4.59
N GLU A 25 -9.81 -0.72 5.35
CA GLU A 25 -9.01 0.39 4.85
C GLU A 25 -7.55 -0.07 4.72
N PHE A 26 -6.96 0.22 3.58
CA PHE A 26 -5.61 -0.18 3.21
C PHE A 26 -4.79 1.07 2.91
N LYS A 27 -3.58 1.12 3.45
CA LYS A 27 -2.62 2.18 3.18
C LYS A 27 -1.46 1.65 2.36
N VAL A 28 -1.05 2.43 1.37
CA VAL A 28 0.07 2.14 0.49
C VAL A 28 1.24 3.00 0.90
N ARG A 29 2.35 2.35 1.22
CA ARG A 29 3.61 3.01 1.57
C ARG A 29 4.72 2.55 0.66
N ALA A 30 5.43 3.50 0.08
CA ALA A 30 6.64 3.23 -0.67
C ALA A 30 7.83 3.02 0.28
N SER A 31 8.81 2.23 -0.17
CA SER A 31 10.08 2.09 0.55
C SER A 31 10.93 3.38 0.48
N SER A 32 10.75 4.18 -0.57
CA SER A 32 11.45 5.47 -0.73
C SER A 32 10.63 6.51 -1.49
N SER A 33 10.90 7.79 -1.20
CA SER A 33 10.27 8.92 -1.87
C SER A 33 10.79 9.09 -3.31
N VAL A 34 12.08 8.80 -3.55
CA VAL A 34 12.77 8.89 -4.84
C VAL A 34 13.16 7.48 -5.30
N ALA A 35 12.74 7.09 -6.51
CA ALA A 35 13.00 5.76 -7.09
C ALA A 35 12.66 4.57 -6.15
N PRO A 36 11.40 4.43 -5.70
CA PRO A 36 10.99 3.31 -4.85
C PRO A 36 11.26 1.95 -5.49
N GLU A 37 12.02 1.11 -4.81
CA GLU A 37 12.28 -0.28 -5.23
C GLU A 37 11.13 -1.24 -4.87
N SER A 38 10.37 -0.89 -3.84
CA SER A 38 9.25 -1.66 -3.31
C SER A 38 8.20 -0.75 -2.68
N PHE A 39 6.98 -1.27 -2.58
CA PHE A 39 5.92 -0.69 -1.76
C PHE A 39 5.21 -1.78 -0.98
N GLN A 40 4.63 -1.39 0.14
CA GLN A 40 3.92 -2.25 1.05
C GLN A 40 2.51 -1.69 1.28
N VAL A 41 1.56 -2.60 1.38
CA VAL A 41 0.16 -2.37 1.68
C VAL A 41 -0.11 -2.95 3.05
N TYR A 42 -0.63 -2.14 3.97
CA TYR A 42 -1.02 -2.56 5.31
C TYR A 42 -2.42 -2.05 5.62
N THR A 43 -3.07 -2.65 6.61
CA THR A 43 -4.39 -2.17 7.05
C THR A 43 -4.26 -0.88 7.87
N GLU A 44 -5.18 0.06 7.68
CA GLU A 44 -5.27 1.23 8.54
C GLU A 44 -5.46 0.82 10.01
N GLY A 45 -4.79 1.53 10.92
CA GLY A 45 -4.83 1.28 12.36
C GLY A 45 -3.88 0.18 12.84
N ASN A 46 -3.33 -0.64 11.94
CA ASN A 46 -2.33 -1.64 12.30
C ASN A 46 -1.25 -1.80 11.21
N PRO A 47 -0.15 -1.01 11.25
CA PRO A 47 0.93 -1.09 10.27
C PRO A 47 1.72 -2.41 10.33
N VAL A 48 1.46 -3.25 11.34
CA VAL A 48 2.07 -4.57 11.50
C VAL A 48 1.30 -5.65 10.70
N ASP A 49 0.03 -5.39 10.36
CA ASP A 49 -0.78 -6.28 9.50
C ASP A 49 -0.51 -5.94 8.03
N ILE A 50 0.57 -6.54 7.52
CA ILE A 50 0.97 -6.41 6.12
C ILE A 50 0.05 -7.27 5.27
N VAL A 51 -0.57 -6.64 4.28
CA VAL A 51 -1.48 -7.27 3.32
C VAL A 51 -0.69 -7.79 2.12
N LEU A 52 0.08 -6.89 1.51
CA LEU A 52 0.83 -7.15 0.29
C LEU A 52 2.13 -6.34 0.32
N ILE A 53 3.21 -6.94 -0.15
CA ILE A 53 4.48 -6.26 -0.42
C ILE A 53 4.82 -6.51 -1.88
N VAL A 54 4.96 -5.45 -2.66
CA VAL A 54 5.44 -5.52 -4.03
C VAL A 54 6.87 -5.01 -4.06
N SER A 55 7.79 -5.84 -4.53
CA SER A 55 9.21 -5.49 -4.67
C SER A 55 9.67 -5.64 -6.12
N GLY A 56 10.80 -5.04 -6.48
CA GLY A 56 11.38 -5.15 -7.82
C GLY A 56 10.79 -4.18 -8.84
N LEU A 57 10.25 -3.05 -8.37
CA LEU A 57 9.74 -1.97 -9.23
C LEU A 57 10.82 -1.38 -10.13
N ASN A 58 12.07 -1.35 -9.63
CA ASN A 58 13.22 -0.78 -10.34
C ASN A 58 13.91 -1.82 -11.25
N THR A 59 13.82 -3.11 -10.92
CA THR A 59 14.48 -4.19 -11.66
C THR A 59 13.60 -4.81 -12.75
N GLY A 60 12.30 -4.47 -12.80
CA GLY A 60 11.33 -5.06 -13.73
C GLY A 60 10.86 -6.46 -13.35
N HIS A 61 11.44 -7.06 -12.31
CA HIS A 61 11.00 -8.33 -11.75
C HIS A 61 10.07 -8.07 -10.57
N LEU A 62 8.79 -7.83 -10.86
CA LEU A 62 7.77 -7.59 -9.85
C LEU A 62 7.56 -8.86 -9.00
N HIS A 63 7.75 -8.73 -7.70
CA HIS A 63 7.57 -9.80 -6.72
C HIS A 63 6.49 -9.42 -5.72
N ALA A 64 5.32 -10.06 -5.84
CA ALA A 64 4.18 -9.85 -4.96
C ALA A 64 4.22 -10.86 -3.80
N THR A 65 4.42 -10.35 -2.58
CA THR A 65 4.46 -11.13 -1.35
C THR A 65 3.26 -10.81 -0.50
N TRP A 66 2.37 -11.78 -0.35
CA TRP A 66 1.16 -11.66 0.46
C TRP A 66 1.45 -11.96 1.94
N GLY A 67 0.87 -11.17 2.83
CA GLY A 67 0.91 -11.44 4.27
C GLY A 67 0.22 -12.76 4.62
N ALA A 68 0.64 -13.39 5.71
CA ALA A 68 0.19 -14.74 6.09
C ALA A 68 -1.35 -14.87 6.15
N LYS A 69 -2.03 -13.86 6.69
CA LYS A 69 -3.48 -13.79 6.81
C LYS A 69 -4.19 -13.65 5.45
N TRP A 70 -3.56 -12.95 4.51
CA TRP A 70 -4.13 -12.58 3.21
C TRP A 70 -3.74 -13.57 2.10
N ARG A 71 -2.76 -14.43 2.35
CA ARG A 71 -2.40 -15.56 1.47
C ARG A 71 -3.58 -16.51 1.21
N ALA A 72 -4.54 -16.62 2.12
CA ALA A 72 -5.74 -17.44 1.94
C ALA A 72 -6.90 -16.72 1.23
N ALA A 73 -6.75 -15.43 0.90
CA ALA A 73 -7.79 -14.67 0.19
C ALA A 73 -8.00 -15.19 -1.24
N THR A 74 -9.19 -14.93 -1.79
CA THR A 74 -9.58 -15.36 -3.12
C THR A 74 -8.68 -14.74 -4.19
N PRO A 75 -8.41 -15.46 -5.30
CA PRO A 75 -7.53 -14.95 -6.36
C PRO A 75 -8.08 -13.67 -7.00
N GLU A 76 -9.40 -13.56 -7.15
CA GLU A 76 -10.06 -12.36 -7.70
C GLU A 76 -9.80 -11.13 -6.83
N TRP A 77 -9.96 -11.28 -5.51
CA TRP A 77 -9.70 -10.20 -4.56
C TRP A 77 -8.23 -9.79 -4.55
N LYS A 78 -7.31 -10.76 -4.67
CA LYS A 78 -5.87 -10.49 -4.75
C LYS A 78 -5.50 -9.68 -5.99
N VAL A 79 -6.02 -10.06 -7.16
CA VAL A 79 -5.79 -9.33 -8.41
C VAL A 79 -6.34 -7.91 -8.30
N TRP A 80 -7.54 -7.75 -7.75
CA TRP A 80 -8.14 -6.44 -7.50
C TRP A 80 -7.28 -5.59 -6.54
N LEU A 81 -6.80 -6.17 -5.44
CA LEU A 81 -6.01 -5.44 -4.45
C LEU A 81 -4.66 -5.01 -5.02
N GLU A 82 -4.01 -5.88 -5.80
CA GLU A 82 -2.79 -5.52 -6.52
C GLU A 82 -3.04 -4.34 -7.47
N ASP A 83 -4.08 -4.41 -8.32
CA ASP A 83 -4.42 -3.33 -9.24
C ASP A 83 -4.69 -2.01 -8.49
N ALA A 84 -5.52 -2.05 -7.44
CA ALA A 84 -5.83 -0.89 -6.62
C ALA A 84 -4.57 -0.29 -5.96
N ALA A 85 -3.70 -1.14 -5.42
CA ALA A 85 -2.45 -0.71 -4.79
C ALA A 85 -1.50 -0.05 -5.79
N PHE A 86 -1.30 -0.66 -6.97
CA PHE A 86 -0.52 -0.06 -8.05
C PHE A 86 -1.11 1.28 -8.48
N LYS A 87 -2.43 1.35 -8.64
CA LYS A 87 -3.12 2.56 -9.06
C LYS A 87 -2.92 3.69 -8.05
N VAL A 88 -3.09 3.43 -6.76
CA VAL A 88 -2.82 4.41 -5.68
C VAL A 88 -1.35 4.82 -5.66
N PHE A 89 -0.44 3.85 -5.79
CA PHE A 89 1.00 4.09 -5.82
C PHE A 89 1.41 5.06 -6.94
N TYR A 90 0.88 4.88 -8.16
CA TYR A 90 1.17 5.75 -9.30
C TYR A 90 0.38 7.07 -9.30
N THR A 91 -0.83 7.08 -8.76
CA THR A 91 -1.70 8.28 -8.77
C THR A 91 -1.37 9.24 -7.63
N GLY A 92 -0.75 8.76 -6.54
CA GLY A 92 -0.21 9.58 -5.45
C GLY A 92 -1.25 10.39 -4.65
N ARG A 93 -2.55 10.15 -4.88
CA ARG A 93 -3.66 10.77 -4.16
C ARG A 93 -4.78 9.75 -4.08
N GLY A 94 -5.25 9.51 -2.85
CA GLY A 94 -6.22 8.48 -2.46
C GLY A 94 -7.26 8.25 -3.55
N ILE A 95 -7.24 7.04 -4.11
CA ILE A 95 -8.27 6.65 -5.05
C ILE A 95 -9.44 6.25 -4.17
N GLY A 96 -10.43 7.12 -4.11
CA GLY A 96 -11.76 6.75 -3.63
C GLY A 96 -12.37 5.77 -4.61
N VAL A 97 -11.85 4.54 -4.64
CA VAL A 97 -12.48 3.38 -5.28
C VAL A 97 -13.69 3.07 -4.41
N ARG A 98 -14.81 3.68 -4.78
CA ARG A 98 -16.11 3.44 -4.19
C ARG A 98 -16.68 2.25 -4.95
N PHE A 99 -16.75 1.10 -4.30
CA PHE A 99 -17.59 0.02 -4.79
C PHE A 99 -19.05 0.49 -4.70
N CYS A 100 -19.65 0.80 -5.84
CA CYS A 100 -21.10 0.78 -5.97
C CYS A 100 -21.46 -0.64 -6.39
N ASP A 101 -21.87 -1.46 -5.43
CA ASP A 101 -22.64 -2.67 -5.70
C ASP A 101 -23.96 -2.24 -6.35
N GLY A 102 -24.24 -2.76 -7.55
CA GLY A 102 -25.44 -2.49 -8.32
C GLY A 102 -25.82 -3.70 -9.14
#